data_AF-K0RPX9-F1
#
_entry.id   AF-K0RPX9-F1
#
_cell.length_a   1.000
_cell.length_b   1.000
_cell.length_c   1.000
_cell.angle_alpha   90.00
_cell.angle_beta   90.00
_cell.angle_gamma   90.00
#
_symmetry.space_group_name_H-M   'P 1'
#
loop_
_entity.id
_entity.type
_entity.pdbx_description
1 polymer ?
#
loop_
_entity_poly.entity_id
_entity_poly.type
_entity_poly.pdbx_seq_one_letter_code
_entity_poly.pdbx_strand_id
1 'polypeptide(L)'
;MEAGDVVHVGTPPGPLSDWVIKKVHFHGFAGLPTTRNESVYSPEFSCFGRQWMMAIYPGGHKDSKEGYISTFIANRSAVSIQADYKIVLKHPTDPAKTKDKSFNMVTFRAVRGGAGGGRHRGQGKRNFAKRETLLTYLDNGTLKFEVHLRTNKQTEPASFVPSNPLCNNILKGFNNEDMSDVTFEVGGEVESAANRCKRAKTTATSFYACHAILRFNAPSLADMCRPGDEAAVPIKGVDPEVFKTVLYFCYGGTVSEEELAANAKTIIEAADRFGIVNLKLQAEAVLTKQTEVTVDNMLDNLLYANSKNLALFQEKIMDFAAENGDKIVGNVSFSSVPSELISDILTAVARGKRSISKSAPEDDLKFMRVGELRKHLHNKGLCIDGSRETMIALLRENSASGETGAKETS
;
A
#
# COMPACT_ATOMS: atom_id res chain seq x y z
N MET A 1 3.36 -12.91 49.25
CA MET A 1 3.98 -11.62 48.89
C MET A 1 2.90 -10.57 49.06
N GLU A 2 3.02 -9.77 50.11
CA GLU A 2 2.09 -8.68 50.42
C GLU A 2 2.11 -7.66 49.27
N ALA A 3 0.94 -7.44 48.66
CA ALA A 3 0.72 -6.26 47.85
C ALA A 3 0.63 -5.08 48.83
N GLY A 4 1.77 -4.44 49.11
CA GLY A 4 1.78 -3.22 49.90
C GLY A 4 0.89 -2.16 49.28
N ASP A 5 0.24 -1.35 50.10
CA ASP A 5 -0.57 -0.20 49.68
C ASP A 5 0.29 0.76 48.84
N VAL A 6 0.15 0.70 47.52
CA VAL A 6 0.82 1.64 46.61
C VAL A 6 -0.12 2.81 46.35
N VAL A 7 0.20 3.95 46.93
CA VAL A 7 -0.48 5.23 46.64
C VAL A 7 0.09 5.79 45.33
N HIS A 8 -0.74 5.81 44.28
CA HIS A 8 -0.38 6.42 43.00
C HIS A 8 -0.73 7.92 43.00
N VAL A 9 0.22 8.78 42.61
CA VAL A 9 0.00 10.22 42.43
C VAL A 9 0.09 10.57 40.94
N GLY A 10 -0.97 11.18 40.40
CA GLY A 10 -1.09 11.53 38.98
C GLY A 10 -1.64 10.41 38.10
N THR A 11 -1.78 10.66 36.80
CA THR A 11 -2.22 9.65 35.83
C THR A 11 -1.05 8.72 35.51
N PRO A 12 -1.13 7.41 35.77
CA PRO A 12 -0.08 6.48 35.38
C PRO A 12 0.11 6.52 33.85
N PRO A 13 1.36 6.44 33.34
CA PRO A 13 1.60 6.37 31.91
C PRO A 13 0.81 5.22 31.31
N GLY A 14 0.05 5.48 30.24
CA GLY A 14 -0.73 4.44 29.54
C GLY A 14 0.15 3.31 29.01
N PRO A 15 -0.43 2.16 28.63
CA PRO A 15 0.35 1.04 28.11
C PRO A 15 1.14 1.50 26.87
N LEU A 16 2.42 1.18 26.82
CA LEU A 16 3.27 1.47 25.68
C LEU A 16 2.94 0.55 24.51
N SER A 17 3.06 1.05 23.29
CA SER A 17 3.00 0.24 22.08
C SER A 17 4.19 -0.73 22.03
N ASP A 18 4.08 -1.75 21.19
CA ASP A 18 5.25 -2.55 20.83
C ASP A 18 6.30 -1.67 20.12
N TRP A 19 7.55 -2.13 20.16
CA TRP A 19 8.66 -1.46 19.50
C TRP A 19 8.55 -1.64 17.98
N VAL A 20 8.46 -0.50 17.27
CA VAL A 20 8.60 -0.46 15.82
C VAL A 20 10.05 -0.17 15.47
N ILE A 21 10.66 -1.02 14.64
CA ILE A 21 12.06 -0.90 14.25
C ILE A 21 12.17 -0.32 12.84
N LYS A 22 12.91 0.78 12.69
CA LYS A 22 13.26 1.39 11.41
C LYS A 22 14.76 1.28 11.17
N LYS A 23 15.16 0.66 10.05
CA LYS A 23 16.57 0.52 9.66
C LYS A 23 16.98 1.73 8.84
N VAL A 24 18.08 2.38 9.23
CA VAL A 24 18.63 3.57 8.55
C VAL A 24 20.08 3.28 8.22
N HIS A 25 20.40 3.30 6.93
CA HIS A 25 21.72 2.95 6.42
C HIS A 25 22.45 4.19 5.90
N PHE A 26 23.67 4.43 6.38
CA PHE A 26 24.55 5.47 5.88
C PHE A 26 25.68 4.82 5.09
N HIS A 27 25.55 4.86 3.76
CA HIS A 27 26.54 4.32 2.83
C HIS A 27 27.77 5.23 2.75
N GLY A 28 28.96 4.65 2.52
CA GLY A 28 30.21 5.40 2.39
C GLY A 28 30.61 6.15 3.66
N PHE A 29 30.26 5.63 4.85
CA PHE A 29 30.42 6.33 6.12
C PHE A 29 31.85 6.84 6.39
N ALA A 30 32.86 6.08 5.94
CA ALA A 30 34.26 6.44 6.07
C ALA A 30 34.62 7.75 5.33
N GLY A 31 33.96 8.03 4.20
CA GLY A 31 34.18 9.23 3.39
C GLY A 31 33.29 10.43 3.75
N LEU A 32 32.40 10.29 4.74
CA LEU A 32 31.56 11.41 5.19
C LEU A 32 32.40 12.50 5.87
N PRO A 33 31.99 13.78 5.76
CA PRO A 33 32.74 14.89 6.31
C PRO A 33 32.91 14.76 7.82
N THR A 34 34.14 14.90 8.29
CA THR A 34 34.50 14.91 9.72
C THR A 34 34.59 16.32 10.28
N THR A 35 34.17 17.33 9.52
CA THR A 35 34.08 18.70 10.01
C THR A 35 33.12 18.75 11.19
N ARG A 36 33.53 19.49 12.21
CA ARG A 36 32.72 19.69 13.41
C ARG A 36 31.39 20.35 13.07
N ASN A 37 30.30 19.85 13.66
CA ASN A 37 28.95 20.38 13.49
C ASN A 37 28.38 20.27 12.06
N GLU A 38 29.00 19.48 11.19
CA GLU A 38 28.46 19.11 9.89
C GLU A 38 27.65 17.82 10.02
N SER A 39 26.42 17.82 9.50
CA SER A 39 25.50 16.68 9.61
C SER A 39 25.09 16.12 8.26
N VAL A 40 24.86 14.81 8.27
CA VAL A 40 24.27 14.06 7.18
C VAL A 40 22.91 13.55 7.64
N TYR A 41 21.88 13.75 6.82
CA TYR A 41 20.50 13.39 7.11
C TYR A 41 20.08 12.14 6.36
N SER A 42 19.24 11.33 6.99
CA SER A 42 18.48 10.30 6.28
C SER A 42 17.35 10.93 5.46
N PRO A 43 16.79 10.20 4.49
CA PRO A 43 15.44 10.48 3.99
C PRO A 43 14.43 10.51 5.15
N GLU A 44 13.31 11.19 4.94
CA GLU A 44 12.19 11.14 5.89
C GLU A 44 11.55 9.75 5.88
N PHE A 45 11.11 9.28 7.04
CA PHE A 45 10.41 8.00 7.18
C PHE A 45 9.22 8.11 8.12
N SER A 46 8.19 7.31 7.86
CA SER A 46 6.92 7.36 8.59
C SER A 46 6.87 6.35 9.73
N CYS A 47 6.43 6.81 10.91
CA CYS A 47 6.13 5.96 12.07
C CYS A 47 5.11 6.66 12.99
N PHE A 48 4.11 5.92 13.49
CA PHE A 48 3.04 6.43 14.37
C PHE A 48 2.30 7.66 13.82
N GLY A 49 2.05 7.69 12.51
CA GLY A 49 1.38 8.82 11.84
C GLY A 49 2.19 10.12 11.86
N ARG A 50 3.52 10.03 12.04
CA ARG A 50 4.46 11.16 12.01
C ARG A 50 5.60 10.87 11.03
N GLN A 51 6.18 11.94 10.50
CA GLN A 51 7.40 11.91 9.69
C GLN A 51 8.61 12.13 10.57
N TRP A 52 9.64 11.31 10.37
CA TRP A 52 10.86 11.29 11.16
C TRP A 52 12.07 11.44 10.27
N MET A 53 13.14 12.02 10.79
CA MET A 53 14.42 12.11 10.10
C MET A 53 15.54 11.86 11.10
N MET A 54 16.51 11.04 10.71
CA MET A 54 17.72 10.78 11.50
C MET A 54 18.87 11.64 10.96
N ALA A 55 19.62 12.25 11.86
CA ALA A 55 20.82 13.02 11.55
C ALA A 55 22.04 12.40 12.24
N ILE A 56 23.13 12.27 11.51
CA ILE A 56 24.44 11.91 12.06
C ILE A 56 25.41 13.07 11.87
N TYR A 57 26.27 13.29 12.86
CA TYR A 57 27.39 14.24 12.77
C TYR A 57 28.67 13.41 12.84
N PRO A 58 29.29 13.07 11.71
CA PRO A 58 30.47 12.19 11.68
C PRO A 58 31.69 12.81 12.37
N GLY A 59 31.81 14.15 12.36
CA GLY A 59 32.79 14.94 13.13
C GLY A 59 32.33 15.35 14.54
N GLY A 60 31.14 14.94 14.95
CA GLY A 60 30.50 15.34 16.20
C GLY A 60 29.78 16.70 16.13
N HIS A 61 28.79 16.88 17.00
CA HIS A 61 28.06 18.14 17.18
C HIS A 61 28.94 19.16 17.91
N LYS A 62 28.62 20.46 17.85
CA LYS A 62 29.44 21.56 18.42
C LYS A 62 29.98 21.31 19.85
N ASP A 63 29.24 20.60 20.72
CA ASP A 63 29.61 20.31 22.12
C ASP A 63 30.09 18.86 22.37
N SER A 64 30.39 18.09 21.33
CA SER A 64 30.88 16.71 21.45
C SER A 64 32.35 16.60 21.89
N LYS A 65 32.76 15.45 22.41
CA LYS A 65 34.19 15.18 22.60
C LYS A 65 34.86 14.96 21.25
N GLU A 66 36.14 15.27 21.14
CA GLU A 66 36.91 14.99 19.93
C GLU A 66 36.87 13.50 19.58
N GLY A 67 36.79 13.19 18.28
CA GLY A 67 36.69 11.82 17.77
C GLY A 67 35.35 11.11 18.01
N TYR A 68 34.37 11.75 18.68
CA TYR A 68 33.03 11.17 18.86
C TYR A 68 32.06 11.61 17.78
N ILE A 69 31.21 10.67 17.35
CA ILE A 69 30.06 10.97 16.50
C ILE A 69 28.84 11.36 17.34
N SER A 70 27.95 12.14 16.74
CA SER A 70 26.62 12.43 17.30
C SER A 70 25.51 11.86 16.44
N THR A 71 24.43 11.43 17.08
CA THR A 71 23.25 10.90 16.41
C THR A 71 22.00 11.55 16.99
N PHE A 72 21.10 12.03 16.15
CA PHE A 72 19.84 12.63 16.55
C PHE A 72 18.71 12.12 15.68
N ILE A 73 17.50 12.11 16.23
CA ILE A 73 16.26 11.87 15.52
C ILE A 73 15.32 13.06 15.76
N ALA A 74 14.63 13.49 14.72
CA ALA A 74 13.71 14.62 14.76
C ALA A 74 12.36 14.25 14.17
N ASN A 75 11.29 14.82 14.73
CA ASN A 75 9.96 14.83 14.13
C ASN A 75 9.90 15.98 13.11
N ARG A 76 9.41 15.67 11.92
CA ARG A 76 9.25 16.60 10.79
C ARG A 76 7.79 16.96 10.53
N SER A 77 6.85 16.39 11.27
CA SER A 77 5.43 16.70 11.16
C SER A 77 5.04 18.00 11.89
N ALA A 78 3.90 18.57 11.47
CA ALA A 78 3.26 19.73 12.11
C ALA A 78 2.60 19.41 13.46
N VAL A 79 2.63 18.15 13.91
CA VAL A 79 2.02 17.70 15.16
C VAL A 79 3.09 17.05 16.05
N SER A 80 3.11 17.43 17.33
CA SER A 80 4.06 16.86 18.31
C SER A 80 3.70 15.41 18.65
N ILE A 81 4.68 14.66 19.15
CA ILE A 81 4.48 13.30 19.65
C ILE A 81 5.39 13.04 20.84
N GLN A 82 4.92 12.26 21.81
CA GLN A 82 5.77 11.69 22.86
C GLN A 82 6.12 10.26 22.47
N ALA A 83 7.40 9.91 22.50
CA ALA A 83 7.85 8.58 22.18
C ALA A 83 9.06 8.17 23.04
N ASP A 84 9.08 6.91 23.43
CA ASP A 84 10.31 6.22 23.78
C ASP A 84 11.05 5.89 22.48
N TYR A 85 12.36 6.07 22.49
CA TYR A 85 13.16 5.67 21.35
C TYR A 85 14.49 5.08 21.78
N LYS A 86 14.98 4.17 20.94
CA LYS A 86 16.29 3.55 21.06
C LYS A 86 17.02 3.69 19.75
N ILE A 87 18.26 4.19 19.78
CA ILE A 87 19.16 4.15 18.63
C ILE A 87 20.13 3.01 18.87
N VAL A 88 20.11 2.01 18.00
CA VAL A 88 20.93 0.81 18.07
C VAL A 88 21.84 0.76 16.86
N LEU A 89 23.08 0.37 17.08
CA LEU A 89 24.05 0.05 16.05
C LEU A 89 24.60 -1.34 16.35
N LYS A 90 24.27 -2.30 15.47
CA LYS A 90 24.73 -3.68 15.60
C LYS A 90 26.06 -3.85 14.88
N HIS A 91 26.98 -4.62 15.46
CA HIS A 91 28.19 -5.04 14.76
C HIS A 91 27.80 -6.10 13.73
N PRO A 92 28.42 -6.13 12.53
CA PRO A 92 28.02 -7.04 11.45
C PRO A 92 28.16 -8.52 11.81
N THR A 93 29.17 -8.87 12.61
CA THR A 93 29.52 -10.27 12.92
C THR A 93 29.50 -10.64 14.40
N ASP A 94 29.35 -9.67 15.30
CA ASP A 94 29.53 -9.88 16.75
C ASP A 94 28.39 -9.22 17.53
N PRO A 95 27.33 -9.98 17.85
CA PRO A 95 26.18 -9.45 18.58
C PRO A 95 26.54 -8.78 19.92
N ALA A 96 27.61 -9.24 20.59
CA ALA A 96 28.06 -8.70 21.88
C ALA A 96 28.63 -7.28 21.78
N LYS A 97 29.04 -6.85 20.58
CA LYS A 97 29.56 -5.50 20.32
C LYS A 97 28.48 -4.47 20.01
N THR A 98 27.19 -4.79 20.12
CA THR A 98 26.10 -3.84 19.86
C THR A 98 26.26 -2.56 20.71
N LYS A 99 26.09 -1.39 20.08
CA LYS A 99 26.06 -0.08 20.75
C LYS A 99 24.64 0.47 20.72
N ASP A 100 24.10 0.85 21.86
CA ASP A 100 22.76 1.40 21.95
C ASP A 100 22.62 2.57 22.94
N LYS A 101 21.60 3.40 22.67
CA LYS A 101 21.11 4.42 23.58
C LYS A 101 19.59 4.47 23.56
N SER A 102 19.00 4.28 24.74
CA SER A 102 17.56 4.39 24.98
C SER A 102 17.23 5.72 25.65
N PHE A 103 16.08 6.27 25.31
CA PHE A 103 15.53 7.48 25.87
C PHE A 103 14.03 7.27 26.09
N ASN A 104 13.54 7.65 27.27
CA ASN A 104 12.16 7.38 27.67
C ASN A 104 11.34 8.67 27.60
N MET A 105 10.14 8.55 27.03
CA MET A 105 9.05 9.50 26.96
C MET A 105 9.48 10.91 26.54
N VAL A 106 10.23 10.99 25.44
CA VAL A 106 10.73 12.26 24.93
C VAL A 106 9.68 12.93 24.07
N THR A 107 9.43 14.21 24.33
CA THR A 107 8.52 15.03 23.51
C THR A 107 9.25 15.54 22.26
N PHE A 108 8.85 15.03 21.11
CA PHE A 108 9.26 15.50 19.80
C PHE A 108 8.29 16.56 19.29
N ARG A 109 8.72 17.82 19.35
CA ARG A 109 7.87 18.96 19.01
C ARG A 109 7.60 19.03 17.51
N ALA A 110 6.41 19.52 17.18
CA ALA A 110 5.99 19.87 15.82
C ALA A 110 6.94 20.89 15.16
N VAL A 111 7.08 20.78 13.84
CA VAL A 111 7.67 21.83 13.02
C VAL A 111 6.66 22.98 12.93
N ARG A 112 6.98 24.15 13.50
CA ARG A 112 6.21 25.39 13.30
C ARG A 112 6.85 26.19 12.17
N GLY A 113 6.09 26.49 11.12
CA GLY A 113 6.50 27.30 9.96
C GLY A 113 6.59 28.80 10.24
N GLY A 114 7.37 29.20 11.26
CA GLY A 114 7.61 30.61 11.57
C GLY A 114 8.94 31.11 11.03
N ALA A 115 8.95 32.34 10.49
CA ALA A 115 10.08 33.05 9.85
C ALA A 115 11.24 33.44 10.79
N GLY A 116 11.60 32.59 11.75
CA GLY A 116 12.80 32.71 12.57
C GLY A 116 13.48 31.36 12.64
N GLY A 117 14.72 31.26 12.13
CA GLY A 117 15.55 30.06 12.02
C GLY A 117 15.86 29.33 13.35
N GLY A 118 14.82 28.85 14.02
CA GLY A 118 14.90 28.03 15.22
C GLY A 118 15.37 26.63 14.82
N ARG A 119 16.67 26.38 15.03
CA ARG A 119 17.32 25.08 14.82
C ARG A 119 16.44 23.95 15.36
N HIS A 120 15.97 23.09 14.46
CA HIS A 120 15.12 21.95 14.77
C HIS A 120 15.80 21.09 15.84
N ARG A 121 15.20 21.00 17.04
CA ARG A 121 15.80 20.27 18.17
C ARG A 121 15.54 18.77 18.01
N GLY A 122 16.36 18.12 17.19
CA GLY A 122 16.48 16.66 17.20
C GLY A 122 16.89 16.18 18.59
N GLN A 123 16.40 15.00 18.98
CA GLN A 123 16.71 14.33 20.24
C GLN A 123 17.71 13.23 19.98
N GLY A 124 18.73 13.10 20.84
CA GLY A 124 19.74 12.07 20.63
C GLY A 124 20.96 12.25 21.51
N LYS A 125 22.09 11.69 21.07
CA LYS A 125 23.33 11.64 21.84
C LYS A 125 24.45 12.37 21.11
N ARG A 126 24.99 13.41 21.76
CA ARG A 126 26.18 14.16 21.28
C ARG A 126 27.45 13.30 21.21
N ASN A 127 27.65 12.41 22.19
CA ASN A 127 28.79 11.49 22.24
C ASN A 127 28.26 10.05 22.16
N PHE A 128 27.80 9.63 20.99
CA PHE A 128 27.21 8.30 20.81
C PHE A 128 28.29 7.21 20.87
N ALA A 129 29.31 7.32 20.02
CA ALA A 129 30.46 6.43 19.99
C ALA A 129 31.66 7.12 19.33
N LYS A 130 32.87 6.59 19.56
CA LYS A 130 34.07 7.03 18.84
C LYS A 130 33.98 6.64 17.37
N ARG A 131 34.36 7.54 16.46
CA ARG A 131 34.37 7.30 15.02
C ARG A 131 35.23 6.09 14.65
N GLU A 132 36.43 5.99 15.20
CA GLU A 132 37.36 4.87 14.98
C GLU A 132 36.71 3.52 15.29
N THR A 133 35.98 3.43 16.40
CA THR A 133 35.23 2.22 16.74
C THR A 133 34.17 1.92 15.68
N LEU A 134 33.43 2.92 15.21
CA LEU A 134 32.36 2.71 14.22
C LEU A 134 32.88 2.33 12.83
N LEU A 135 34.12 2.67 12.48
CA LEU A 135 34.75 2.19 11.25
C LEU A 135 34.88 0.66 11.24
N THR A 136 34.97 0.02 12.41
CA THR A 136 34.98 -1.46 12.53
C THR A 136 33.60 -2.10 12.39
N TYR A 137 32.52 -1.31 12.39
CA TYR A 137 31.13 -1.78 12.31
C TYR A 137 30.55 -1.68 10.89
N LEU A 138 31.38 -1.29 9.93
CA LEU A 138 30.96 -1.12 8.55
C LEU A 138 30.76 -2.48 7.89
N ASP A 139 29.64 -2.60 7.18
CA ASP A 139 29.34 -3.73 6.31
C ASP A 139 29.30 -3.21 4.87
N ASN A 140 30.26 -3.60 4.04
CA ASN A 140 30.49 -3.03 2.71
C ASN A 140 30.45 -1.48 2.69
N GLY A 141 31.21 -0.86 3.61
CA GLY A 141 31.30 0.60 3.74
C GLY A 141 30.03 1.28 4.29
N THR A 142 29.02 0.51 4.68
CA THR A 142 27.73 1.00 5.16
C THR A 142 27.63 0.89 6.68
N LEU A 143 27.24 1.98 7.33
CA LEU A 143 26.92 2.00 8.75
C LEU A 143 25.41 1.84 8.95
N LYS A 144 24.96 0.77 9.63
CA LYS A 144 23.55 0.38 9.73
C LYS A 144 22.98 0.65 11.13
N PHE A 145 22.15 1.68 11.25
CA PHE A 145 21.40 1.98 12.47
C PHE A 145 20.03 1.30 12.47
N GLU A 146 19.57 0.91 13.65
CA GLU A 146 18.17 0.61 13.93
C GLU A 146 17.63 1.66 14.91
N VAL A 147 16.62 2.40 14.48
CA VAL A 147 15.83 3.29 15.32
C VAL A 147 14.62 2.50 15.78
N HIS A 148 14.57 2.16 17.07
CA HIS A 148 13.40 1.55 17.67
C HIS A 148 12.55 2.67 18.27
N LEU A 149 11.26 2.70 17.95
CA LEU A 149 10.32 3.70 18.43
C LEU A 149 9.15 2.98 19.08
N ARG A 150 8.68 3.48 20.23
CA ARG A 150 7.37 3.14 20.77
C ARG A 150 6.76 4.40 21.38
N THR A 151 5.44 4.49 21.37
CA THR A 151 4.70 5.59 21.99
C THR A 151 3.75 4.99 23.01
N ASN A 152 3.12 5.80 23.84
CA ASN A 152 1.89 5.35 24.49
C ASN A 152 0.97 4.81 23.40
N LYS A 153 0.41 3.60 23.60
CA LYS A 153 -0.67 3.11 22.74
C LYS A 153 -1.64 4.27 22.65
N GLN A 154 -1.94 4.68 21.42
CA GLN A 154 -3.13 5.51 21.25
C GLN A 154 -4.22 4.67 21.89
N THR A 155 -4.75 5.15 23.01
CA THR A 155 -5.98 4.62 23.55
C THR A 155 -6.94 4.72 22.36
N GLU A 156 -7.27 3.58 21.75
CA GLU A 156 -8.58 3.38 21.14
C GLU A 156 -9.53 4.22 22.00
N PRO A 157 -10.18 5.27 21.46
CA PRO A 157 -10.87 6.24 22.29
C PRO A 157 -11.62 5.52 23.41
N ALA A 158 -11.50 5.99 24.66
CA ALA A 158 -12.02 5.26 25.83
C ALA A 158 -13.54 4.98 25.76
N SER A 159 -14.24 5.59 24.81
CA SER A 159 -15.53 5.12 24.32
C SER A 159 -15.32 4.03 23.26
N PHE A 160 -15.78 2.81 23.52
CA PHE A 160 -16.13 1.89 22.43
C PHE A 160 -17.10 2.62 21.51
N VAL A 161 -16.59 3.14 20.40
CA VAL A 161 -17.41 3.69 19.33
C VAL A 161 -17.58 2.53 18.37
N PRO A 162 -18.74 1.86 18.36
CA PRO A 162 -18.98 0.84 17.36
C PRO A 162 -18.75 1.45 15.98
N SER A 163 -18.00 0.76 15.13
CA SER A 163 -17.92 1.11 13.71
C SER A 163 -19.33 1.18 13.15
N ASN A 164 -19.56 2.06 12.17
CA ASN A 164 -20.87 2.21 11.56
C ASN A 164 -21.40 0.82 11.15
N PRO A 165 -22.51 0.34 11.75
CA PRO A 165 -22.98 -1.02 11.54
C PRO A 165 -23.65 -1.21 10.16
N LEU A 166 -23.62 -0.19 9.28
CA LEU A 166 -24.24 -0.21 7.95
C LEU A 166 -23.92 -1.49 7.18
N CYS A 167 -22.65 -1.85 6.99
CA CYS A 167 -22.27 -3.06 6.26
C CYS A 167 -22.84 -4.32 6.92
N ASN A 168 -22.74 -4.43 8.25
CA ASN A 168 -23.28 -5.57 9.01
C ASN A 168 -24.82 -5.65 8.95
N ASN A 169 -25.49 -4.50 8.89
CA ASN A 169 -26.95 -4.44 8.79
C ASN A 169 -27.43 -4.78 7.39
N ILE A 170 -26.75 -4.29 6.35
CA ILE A 170 -27.05 -4.62 4.95
C ILE A 170 -26.78 -6.10 4.71
N LEU A 171 -25.67 -6.64 5.21
CA LEU A 171 -25.32 -8.07 5.11
C LEU A 171 -26.40 -9.01 5.67
N LYS A 172 -27.21 -8.59 6.64
CA LYS A 172 -28.34 -9.41 7.13
C LYS A 172 -29.41 -9.66 6.06
N GLY A 173 -29.50 -8.80 5.05
CA GLY A 173 -30.37 -8.96 3.90
C GLY A 173 -29.72 -9.72 2.73
N PHE A 174 -28.49 -10.23 2.89
CA PHE A 174 -27.84 -11.03 1.87
C PHE A 174 -28.59 -12.34 1.64
N ASN A 175 -28.93 -12.62 0.37
CA ASN A 175 -29.64 -13.82 -0.06
C ASN A 175 -30.94 -14.09 0.73
N ASN A 176 -31.65 -13.01 1.10
CA ASN A 176 -32.91 -13.08 1.82
C ASN A 176 -34.06 -12.79 0.85
N GLU A 177 -34.92 -13.79 0.63
CA GLU A 177 -36.06 -13.72 -0.28
C GLU A 177 -37.04 -12.59 0.09
N ASP A 178 -37.36 -12.43 1.38
CA ASP A 178 -38.35 -11.44 1.87
C ASP A 178 -37.90 -9.99 1.69
N MET A 179 -36.58 -9.74 1.61
CA MET A 179 -35.98 -8.40 1.48
C MET A 179 -35.44 -8.12 0.08
N SER A 180 -35.67 -9.03 -0.86
CA SER A 180 -35.17 -8.96 -2.22
C SER A 180 -36.23 -8.46 -3.19
N ASP A 181 -35.79 -7.74 -4.22
CA ASP A 181 -36.62 -7.28 -5.34
C ASP A 181 -36.13 -7.85 -6.68
N VAL A 182 -35.04 -8.63 -6.67
CA VAL A 182 -34.43 -9.27 -7.82
C VAL A 182 -33.97 -10.68 -7.45
N THR A 183 -34.22 -11.62 -8.35
CA THR A 183 -33.71 -13.00 -8.29
C THR A 183 -32.78 -13.25 -9.46
N PHE A 184 -31.61 -13.83 -9.19
CA PHE A 184 -30.66 -14.29 -10.21
C PHE A 184 -30.69 -15.81 -10.32
N GLU A 185 -30.61 -16.34 -11.53
CA GLU A 185 -30.36 -17.75 -11.78
C GLU A 185 -28.95 -17.93 -12.32
N VAL A 186 -28.09 -18.59 -11.55
CA VAL A 186 -26.67 -18.77 -11.87
C VAL A 186 -26.36 -20.26 -12.00
N GLY A 187 -25.74 -20.62 -13.12
CA GLY A 187 -25.61 -22.02 -13.50
C GLY A 187 -26.93 -22.54 -14.10
N GLY A 188 -26.83 -23.53 -14.98
CA GLY A 188 -27.95 -23.96 -15.81
C GLY A 188 -27.86 -23.34 -17.20
N GLU A 189 -27.60 -24.17 -18.20
CA GLU A 189 -27.63 -23.76 -19.59
C GLU A 189 -29.10 -23.63 -20.01
N VAL A 190 -29.66 -22.42 -19.93
CA VAL A 190 -30.98 -22.16 -20.48
C VAL A 190 -30.84 -22.01 -22.00
N GLU A 191 -31.00 -23.12 -22.72
CA GLU A 191 -31.33 -23.09 -24.14
C GLU A 191 -32.79 -22.65 -24.29
N SER A 192 -32.98 -21.45 -24.82
CA SER A 192 -34.24 -21.04 -25.44
C SER A 192 -34.27 -21.65 -26.85
N ALA A 193 -34.70 -22.91 -26.99
CA ALA A 193 -34.96 -23.48 -28.31
C ALA A 193 -36.15 -24.43 -28.29
N ALA A 194 -37.13 -24.12 -29.14
CA ALA A 194 -38.38 -24.82 -29.34
C ALA A 194 -38.26 -26.27 -29.87
N ASN A 195 -37.09 -26.92 -29.84
CA ASN A 195 -36.94 -28.26 -30.41
C ASN A 195 -36.05 -29.17 -29.57
N ARG A 196 -36.75 -30.12 -28.94
CA ARG A 196 -36.32 -31.38 -28.31
C ARG A 196 -34.87 -31.81 -28.58
N CYS A 197 -34.10 -31.94 -27.49
CA CYS A 197 -33.38 -33.18 -27.17
C CYS A 197 -32.98 -33.18 -25.68
N LYS A 198 -33.19 -34.32 -25.00
CA LYS A 198 -32.93 -34.51 -23.56
C LYS A 198 -31.42 -34.55 -23.29
N ARG A 199 -30.90 -33.62 -22.49
CA ARG A 199 -29.56 -33.71 -21.86
C ARG A 199 -29.60 -33.09 -20.46
N ALA A 200 -28.66 -33.51 -19.61
CA ALA A 200 -28.72 -33.43 -18.15
C ALA A 200 -29.05 -32.03 -17.60
N LYS A 201 -30.04 -32.01 -16.69
CA LYS A 201 -30.51 -30.83 -15.95
C LYS A 201 -29.44 -30.43 -14.93
N THR A 202 -28.51 -29.54 -15.28
CA THR A 202 -27.70 -28.85 -14.27
C THR A 202 -28.64 -27.89 -13.54
N THR A 203 -28.92 -28.16 -12.27
CA THR A 203 -29.81 -27.34 -11.45
C THR A 203 -29.24 -25.93 -11.34
N ALA A 204 -29.99 -24.93 -11.81
CA ALA A 204 -29.66 -23.53 -11.63
C ALA A 204 -29.74 -23.18 -10.13
N THR A 205 -28.78 -22.40 -9.64
CA THR A 205 -28.78 -21.89 -8.27
C THR A 205 -29.39 -20.50 -8.27
N SER A 206 -30.44 -20.30 -7.48
CA SER A 206 -31.11 -19.02 -7.33
C SER A 206 -30.44 -18.18 -6.24
N PHE A 207 -30.21 -16.90 -6.52
CA PHE A 207 -29.69 -15.92 -5.57
C PHE A 207 -30.62 -14.72 -5.47
N TYR A 208 -30.88 -14.27 -4.25
CA TYR A 208 -31.79 -13.17 -3.97
C TYR A 208 -31.01 -11.89 -3.65
N ALA A 209 -31.37 -10.78 -4.29
CA ALA A 209 -30.67 -9.52 -4.17
C ALA A 209 -31.61 -8.31 -4.18
N CYS A 210 -31.09 -7.18 -3.70
CA CYS A 210 -31.76 -5.88 -3.74
C CYS A 210 -31.09 -4.98 -4.78
N HIS A 211 -31.85 -4.55 -5.78
CA HIS A 211 -31.43 -3.71 -6.89
C HIS A 211 -30.79 -2.39 -6.42
N ALA A 212 -31.32 -1.79 -5.35
CA ALA A 212 -30.77 -0.56 -4.80
C ALA A 212 -29.31 -0.73 -4.33
N ILE A 213 -28.99 -1.85 -3.67
CA ILE A 213 -27.62 -2.16 -3.21
C ILE A 213 -26.70 -2.39 -4.41
N LEU A 214 -27.18 -3.14 -5.40
CA LEU A 214 -26.43 -3.40 -6.63
C LEU A 214 -26.12 -2.11 -7.38
N ARG A 215 -27.05 -1.15 -7.43
CA ARG A 215 -26.82 0.13 -8.13
C ARG A 215 -25.62 0.92 -7.55
N PHE A 216 -25.36 0.80 -6.25
CA PHE A 216 -24.22 1.46 -5.62
C PHE A 216 -22.91 0.67 -5.74
N ASN A 217 -22.98 -0.66 -5.65
CA ASN A 217 -21.77 -1.50 -5.52
C ASN A 217 -21.41 -2.31 -6.77
N ALA A 218 -22.34 -2.51 -7.70
CA ALA A 218 -22.20 -3.25 -8.95
C ALA A 218 -23.11 -2.68 -10.05
N PRO A 219 -22.83 -1.46 -10.57
CA PRO A 219 -23.72 -0.78 -11.51
C PRO A 219 -24.07 -1.60 -12.74
N SER A 220 -23.10 -2.31 -13.33
CA SER A 220 -23.33 -3.13 -14.52
C SER A 220 -24.20 -4.36 -14.22
N LEU A 221 -24.16 -4.88 -12.99
CA LEU A 221 -25.07 -5.94 -12.55
C LEU A 221 -26.48 -5.39 -12.33
N ALA A 222 -26.61 -4.19 -11.76
CA ALA A 222 -27.89 -3.52 -11.59
C ALA A 222 -28.56 -3.20 -12.93
N ASP A 223 -27.80 -2.78 -13.95
CA ASP A 223 -28.32 -2.48 -15.29
C ASP A 223 -28.89 -3.72 -16.00
N MET A 224 -28.45 -4.92 -15.63
CA MET A 224 -29.02 -6.18 -16.13
C MET A 224 -30.35 -6.54 -15.47
N CYS A 225 -30.68 -5.89 -14.34
CA CYS A 225 -31.92 -6.12 -13.61
C CYS A 225 -33.01 -5.16 -14.10
N ARG A 226 -34.25 -5.66 -14.15
CA ARG A 226 -35.44 -4.83 -14.34
C ARG A 226 -36.24 -4.87 -13.04
N PRO A 227 -36.24 -3.79 -12.24
CA PRO A 227 -36.96 -3.79 -10.97
C PRO A 227 -38.46 -3.98 -11.21
N GLY A 228 -39.06 -5.00 -10.59
CA GLY A 228 -40.48 -5.34 -10.71
C GLY A 228 -40.82 -6.39 -11.77
N ASP A 229 -39.84 -6.95 -12.47
CA ASP A 229 -40.04 -8.16 -13.28
C ASP A 229 -39.96 -9.39 -12.36
N GLU A 230 -40.97 -10.27 -12.39
CA GLU A 230 -40.96 -11.53 -11.61
C GLU A 230 -39.99 -12.55 -12.22
N ALA A 231 -39.52 -12.32 -13.45
CA ALA A 231 -38.59 -13.21 -14.13
C ALA A 231 -37.18 -13.11 -13.52
N ALA A 232 -36.63 -14.26 -13.14
CA ALA A 232 -35.25 -14.33 -12.67
C ALA A 232 -34.25 -13.97 -13.77
N VAL A 233 -33.20 -13.23 -13.42
CA VAL A 233 -32.16 -12.78 -14.34
C VAL A 233 -31.12 -13.90 -14.54
N PRO A 234 -30.96 -14.44 -15.77
CA PRO A 234 -30.04 -15.55 -16.02
C PRO A 234 -28.59 -15.06 -16.14
N ILE A 235 -27.70 -15.56 -15.28
CA ILE A 235 -26.27 -15.29 -15.29
C ILE A 235 -25.52 -16.50 -15.87
N LYS A 236 -25.10 -16.36 -17.13
CA LYS A 236 -24.37 -17.41 -17.86
C LYS A 236 -22.85 -17.28 -17.66
N GLY A 237 -22.15 -18.41 -17.57
CA GLY A 237 -20.67 -18.46 -17.59
C GLY A 237 -19.97 -18.02 -16.31
N VAL A 238 -20.68 -17.93 -15.19
CA VAL A 238 -20.11 -17.68 -13.87
C VAL A 238 -20.47 -18.86 -12.96
N ASP A 239 -19.50 -19.37 -12.22
CA ASP A 239 -19.73 -20.43 -11.24
C ASP A 239 -20.61 -19.90 -10.08
N PRO A 240 -21.59 -20.68 -9.59
CA PRO A 240 -22.46 -20.27 -8.48
C PRO A 240 -21.70 -19.81 -7.22
N GLU A 241 -20.60 -20.46 -6.84
CA GLU A 241 -19.82 -20.07 -5.66
C GLU A 241 -19.09 -18.76 -5.90
N VAL A 242 -18.53 -18.55 -7.10
CA VAL A 242 -17.91 -17.27 -7.48
C VAL A 242 -18.95 -16.15 -7.47
N PHE A 243 -20.13 -16.38 -8.03
CA PHE A 243 -21.21 -15.40 -8.01
C PHE A 243 -21.68 -15.07 -6.60
N LYS A 244 -21.78 -16.07 -5.72
CA LYS A 244 -22.10 -15.89 -4.30
C LYS A 244 -21.07 -15.00 -3.61
N THR A 245 -19.78 -15.22 -3.81
CA THR A 245 -18.70 -14.38 -3.26
C THR A 245 -18.80 -12.94 -3.76
N VAL A 246 -19.05 -12.78 -5.06
CA VAL A 246 -19.21 -11.45 -5.69
C VAL A 246 -20.42 -10.71 -5.11
N LEU A 247 -21.58 -11.38 -5.02
CA LEU A 247 -22.78 -10.80 -4.45
C LEU A 247 -22.61 -10.49 -2.96
N TYR A 248 -21.95 -11.37 -2.21
CA TYR A 248 -21.62 -11.15 -0.80
C TYR A 248 -20.78 -9.88 -0.60
N PHE A 249 -19.79 -9.66 -1.46
CA PHE A 249 -18.99 -8.44 -1.45
C PHE A 249 -19.84 -7.18 -1.71
N CYS A 250 -20.80 -7.23 -2.64
CA CYS A 250 -21.72 -6.11 -2.89
C CYS A 250 -22.57 -5.71 -1.68
N TYR A 251 -22.81 -6.63 -0.75
CA TYR A 251 -23.55 -6.36 0.49
C TYR A 251 -22.67 -5.81 1.62
N GLY A 252 -21.37 -5.60 1.37
CA GLY A 252 -20.40 -5.13 2.36
C GLY A 252 -19.65 -6.27 3.05
N GLY A 253 -19.72 -7.48 2.50
CA GLY A 253 -18.98 -8.64 2.97
C GLY A 253 -17.49 -8.54 2.64
N THR A 254 -16.66 -9.04 3.55
CA THR A 254 -15.21 -9.13 3.34
C THR A 254 -14.85 -10.53 2.87
N VAL A 255 -14.18 -10.63 1.72
CA VAL A 255 -13.66 -11.89 1.18
C VAL A 255 -12.25 -12.11 1.72
N SER A 256 -11.96 -13.31 2.20
CA SER A 256 -10.64 -13.67 2.74
C SER A 256 -9.57 -13.73 1.64
N GLU A 257 -8.29 -13.53 1.99
CA GLU A 257 -7.22 -13.67 1.00
C GLU A 257 -7.14 -15.12 0.47
N GLU A 258 -7.51 -16.12 1.27
CA GLU A 258 -7.53 -17.54 0.91
C GLU A 258 -8.61 -17.87 -0.14
N GLU A 259 -9.80 -17.29 -0.01
CA GLU A 259 -10.88 -17.45 -1.01
C GLU A 259 -10.54 -16.74 -2.33
N LEU A 260 -9.98 -15.53 -2.23
CA LEU A 260 -9.47 -14.82 -3.40
C LEU A 260 -8.36 -15.60 -4.09
N ALA A 261 -7.46 -16.22 -3.32
CA ALA A 261 -6.37 -17.05 -3.81
C ALA A 261 -6.85 -18.27 -4.60
N ALA A 262 -7.87 -18.97 -4.11
CA ALA A 262 -8.38 -20.17 -4.75
C ALA A 262 -9.05 -19.88 -6.11
N ASN A 263 -9.71 -18.72 -6.22
CA ASN A 263 -10.56 -18.36 -7.36
C ASN A 263 -10.18 -17.02 -8.01
N ALA A 264 -8.93 -16.58 -7.91
CA ALA A 264 -8.53 -15.21 -8.28
C ALA A 264 -8.95 -14.82 -9.70
N LYS A 265 -8.69 -15.68 -10.69
CA LYS A 265 -9.00 -15.40 -12.11
C LYS A 265 -10.50 -15.32 -12.38
N THR A 266 -11.29 -16.25 -11.83
CA THR A 266 -12.73 -16.29 -12.02
C THR A 266 -13.43 -15.14 -11.29
N ILE A 267 -12.93 -14.75 -10.10
CA ILE A 267 -13.38 -13.56 -9.37
C ILE A 267 -13.05 -12.29 -10.13
N ILE A 268 -11.85 -12.16 -10.71
CA ILE A 268 -11.48 -11.01 -11.55
C ILE A 268 -12.43 -10.90 -12.75
N GLU A 269 -12.68 -12.01 -13.46
CA GLU A 269 -13.57 -12.03 -14.62
C GLU A 269 -15.01 -11.63 -14.27
N ALA A 270 -15.53 -12.14 -13.15
CA ALA A 270 -16.86 -11.78 -12.66
C ALA A 270 -16.92 -10.32 -12.21
N ALA A 271 -15.96 -9.86 -11.40
CA ALA A 271 -15.91 -8.50 -10.90
C ALA A 271 -15.75 -7.47 -12.03
N ASP A 272 -14.93 -7.77 -13.04
CA ASP A 272 -14.76 -6.97 -14.25
C ASP A 272 -16.07 -6.89 -15.05
N ARG A 273 -16.76 -8.02 -15.24
CA ARG A 273 -18.05 -8.07 -15.94
C ARG A 273 -19.16 -7.28 -15.22
N PHE A 274 -19.18 -7.32 -13.89
CA PHE A 274 -20.22 -6.70 -13.08
C PHE A 274 -19.88 -5.28 -12.60
N GLY A 275 -18.71 -4.75 -12.96
CA GLY A 275 -18.29 -3.39 -12.63
C GLY A 275 -17.88 -3.20 -11.17
N ILE A 276 -17.41 -4.26 -10.50
CA ILE A 276 -17.06 -4.26 -9.07
C ILE A 276 -15.55 -4.03 -8.94
N VAL A 277 -15.15 -2.77 -9.10
CA VAL A 277 -13.74 -2.35 -9.13
C VAL A 277 -12.97 -2.81 -7.89
N ASN A 278 -13.51 -2.59 -6.69
CA ASN A 278 -12.77 -2.88 -5.45
C ASN A 278 -12.43 -4.37 -5.30
N LEU A 279 -13.37 -5.27 -5.63
CA LEU A 279 -13.14 -6.71 -5.58
C LEU A 279 -12.12 -7.15 -6.63
N LYS A 280 -12.22 -6.60 -7.85
CA LYS A 280 -11.25 -6.84 -8.93
C LYS A 280 -9.83 -6.45 -8.50
N LEU A 281 -9.65 -5.29 -7.88
CA LEU A 281 -8.33 -4.83 -7.42
C LEU A 281 -7.78 -5.64 -6.25
N GLN A 282 -8.65 -6.13 -5.35
CA GLN A 282 -8.24 -7.04 -4.27
C GLN A 282 -7.77 -8.39 -4.84
N ALA A 283 -8.55 -8.97 -5.75
CA ALA A 283 -8.20 -10.23 -6.42
C ALA A 283 -6.91 -10.09 -7.26
N GLU A 284 -6.72 -8.96 -7.94
CA GLU A 284 -5.48 -8.64 -8.65
C GLU A 284 -4.25 -8.63 -7.73
N ALA A 285 -4.37 -8.02 -6.54
CA ALA A 285 -3.26 -7.97 -5.59
C ALA A 285 -2.86 -9.36 -5.11
N VAL A 286 -3.83 -10.25 -4.89
CA VAL A 286 -3.58 -11.65 -4.53
C VAL A 286 -2.97 -12.42 -5.71
N LEU A 287 -3.53 -12.29 -6.91
CA LEU A 287 -3.00 -12.92 -8.14
C LEU A 287 -1.54 -12.52 -8.38
N THR A 288 -1.23 -11.24 -8.19
CA THR A 288 0.13 -10.69 -8.37
C THR A 288 1.11 -11.23 -7.34
N LYS A 289 0.69 -11.48 -6.09
CA LYS A 289 1.54 -12.10 -5.06
C LYS A 289 1.81 -13.57 -5.38
N GLN A 290 0.78 -14.32 -5.81
CA GLN A 290 0.86 -15.76 -6.01
C GLN A 290 1.55 -16.18 -7.30
N THR A 291 1.36 -15.41 -8.38
CA THR A 291 1.87 -15.81 -9.69
C THR A 291 3.36 -15.53 -9.78
N GLU A 292 4.15 -16.59 -9.93
CA GLU A 292 5.56 -16.50 -10.30
C GLU A 292 5.68 -16.27 -11.82
N VAL A 293 6.28 -15.15 -12.22
CA VAL A 293 6.46 -14.79 -13.63
C VAL A 293 7.72 -15.47 -14.15
N THR A 294 7.60 -16.25 -15.21
CA THR A 294 8.68 -16.94 -15.91
C THR A 294 8.68 -16.55 -17.38
N VAL A 295 9.76 -16.81 -18.11
CA VAL A 295 9.86 -16.47 -19.55
C VAL A 295 8.73 -17.10 -20.36
N ASP A 296 8.35 -18.34 -20.04
CA ASP A 296 7.33 -19.10 -20.77
C ASP A 296 5.91 -18.57 -20.50
N ASN A 297 5.61 -18.15 -19.28
CA ASN A 297 4.26 -17.69 -18.90
C ASN A 297 4.06 -16.16 -19.04
N MET A 298 5.13 -15.42 -19.31
CA MET A 298 5.15 -13.96 -19.30
C MET A 298 4.15 -13.36 -20.30
N LEU A 299 4.15 -13.83 -21.55
CA LEU A 299 3.29 -13.28 -22.60
C LEU A 299 1.82 -13.53 -22.31
N ASP A 300 1.45 -14.75 -21.94
CA ASP A 300 0.05 -15.09 -21.66
C ASP A 300 -0.48 -14.30 -20.46
N ASN A 301 0.34 -14.17 -19.41
CA ASN A 301 0.02 -13.35 -18.25
C ASN A 301 -0.08 -11.86 -18.61
N LEU A 302 0.76 -11.37 -19.52
CA LEU A 302 0.74 -9.97 -19.97
C LEU A 302 -0.53 -9.67 -20.77
N LEU A 303 -0.88 -10.55 -21.70
CA LEU A 303 -2.09 -10.42 -22.52
C LEU A 303 -3.34 -10.48 -21.63
N TYR A 304 -3.36 -11.39 -20.65
CA TYR A 304 -4.43 -11.46 -19.66
C TYR A 304 -4.53 -10.16 -18.85
N ALA A 305 -3.41 -9.69 -18.29
CA ALA A 305 -3.36 -8.45 -17.50
C ALA A 305 -3.87 -7.25 -18.29
N ASN A 306 -3.43 -7.11 -19.54
CA ASN A 306 -3.88 -6.03 -20.43
C ASN A 306 -5.38 -6.15 -20.74
N SER A 307 -5.87 -7.34 -21.09
CA SER A 307 -7.29 -7.56 -21.43
C SER A 307 -8.25 -7.24 -20.29
N LYS A 308 -7.79 -7.34 -19.04
CA LYS A 308 -8.57 -7.10 -17.82
C LYS A 308 -8.19 -5.78 -17.11
N ASN A 309 -7.34 -4.94 -17.71
CA ASN A 309 -6.84 -3.71 -17.10
C ASN A 309 -6.18 -3.92 -15.71
N LEU A 310 -5.47 -5.03 -15.53
CA LEU A 310 -4.76 -5.37 -14.30
C LEU A 310 -3.39 -4.67 -14.25
N ALA A 311 -3.41 -3.35 -14.02
CA ALA A 311 -2.22 -2.51 -14.05
C ALA A 311 -1.13 -2.93 -13.06
N LEU A 312 -1.47 -3.43 -11.87
CA LEU A 312 -0.51 -3.85 -10.85
C LEU A 312 0.13 -5.20 -11.23
N PHE A 313 -0.65 -6.11 -11.80
CA PHE A 313 -0.09 -7.37 -12.33
C PHE A 313 0.79 -7.12 -13.56
N GLN A 314 0.34 -6.25 -14.48
CA GLN A 314 1.11 -5.80 -15.63
C GLN A 314 2.43 -5.16 -15.21
N GLU A 315 2.44 -4.29 -14.19
CA GLU A 315 3.67 -3.65 -13.68
C GLU A 315 4.69 -4.70 -13.19
N LYS A 316 4.26 -5.75 -12.48
CA LYS A 316 5.14 -6.85 -12.05
C LYS A 316 5.77 -7.58 -13.25
N ILE A 317 4.98 -7.82 -14.30
CA ILE A 317 5.44 -8.50 -15.51
C ILE A 317 6.45 -7.61 -16.27
N MET A 318 6.20 -6.31 -16.36
CA MET A 318 7.13 -5.37 -17.00
C MET A 318 8.44 -5.24 -16.24
N ASP A 319 8.41 -5.24 -14.90
CA ASP A 319 9.63 -5.26 -14.08
C ASP A 319 10.44 -6.54 -14.34
N PHE A 320 9.79 -7.71 -14.39
CA PHE A 320 10.46 -8.98 -14.73
C PHE A 320 11.08 -8.93 -16.14
N ALA A 321 10.36 -8.39 -17.12
CA ALA A 321 10.83 -8.26 -18.50
C ALA A 321 12.04 -7.31 -18.60
N ALA A 322 12.04 -6.22 -17.83
CA ALA A 322 13.15 -5.27 -17.77
C ALA A 322 14.40 -5.88 -17.10
N GLU A 323 14.23 -6.76 -16.11
CA GLU A 323 15.33 -7.42 -15.40
C GLU A 323 15.93 -8.62 -16.17
N ASN A 324 15.14 -9.30 -17.01
CA ASN A 324 15.55 -10.51 -17.74
C ASN A 324 15.62 -10.31 -19.27
N GLY A 325 15.87 -9.06 -19.72
CA GLY A 325 15.86 -8.72 -21.15
C GLY A 325 16.80 -9.59 -22.00
N ASP A 326 17.94 -10.01 -21.46
CA ASP A 326 18.92 -10.89 -22.12
C ASP A 326 18.37 -12.29 -22.43
N LYS A 327 17.52 -12.83 -21.56
CA LYS A 327 16.89 -14.16 -21.73
C LYS A 327 15.64 -14.12 -22.61
N ILE A 328 15.01 -12.96 -22.71
CA ILE A 328 13.75 -12.76 -23.41
C ILE A 328 14.00 -12.40 -24.88
N VAL A 329 15.01 -11.56 -25.15
CA VAL A 329 15.38 -11.16 -26.50
C VAL A 329 15.85 -12.37 -27.30
N GLY A 330 15.10 -12.72 -28.34
CA GLY A 330 15.37 -13.86 -29.22
C GLY A 330 14.59 -15.14 -28.88
N ASN A 331 14.09 -15.27 -27.65
CA ASN A 331 13.32 -16.45 -27.21
C ASN A 331 11.80 -16.21 -27.18
N VAL A 332 11.37 -14.95 -27.12
CA VAL A 332 9.96 -14.56 -26.97
C VAL A 332 9.51 -13.70 -28.16
N SER A 333 8.38 -14.04 -28.77
CA SER A 333 7.78 -13.25 -29.85
C SER A 333 6.84 -12.17 -29.30
N PHE A 334 7.15 -10.90 -29.53
CA PHE A 334 6.33 -9.76 -29.09
C PHE A 334 5.25 -9.33 -30.10
N SER A 335 5.02 -10.10 -31.16
CA SER A 335 4.08 -9.72 -32.24
C SER A 335 2.63 -9.54 -31.77
N SER A 336 2.24 -10.18 -30.68
CA SER A 336 0.91 -10.10 -30.07
C SER A 336 0.76 -8.99 -29.03
N VAL A 337 1.86 -8.31 -28.68
CA VAL A 337 1.86 -7.29 -27.62
C VAL A 337 1.39 -5.95 -28.19
N PRO A 338 0.33 -5.33 -27.63
CA PRO A 338 -0.12 -4.01 -28.05
C PRO A 338 0.99 -2.95 -27.95
N SER A 339 1.05 -2.04 -28.91
CA SER A 339 2.10 -1.00 -28.97
C SER A 339 2.11 -0.08 -27.75
N GLU A 340 0.96 0.12 -27.13
CA GLU A 340 0.79 0.91 -25.89
C GLU A 340 1.63 0.33 -24.73
N LEU A 341 1.79 -1.00 -24.67
CA LEU A 341 2.57 -1.66 -23.63
C LEU A 341 4.09 -1.46 -23.76
N ILE A 342 4.57 -1.05 -24.94
CA ILE A 342 5.99 -0.75 -25.16
C ILE A 342 6.43 0.45 -24.32
N SER A 343 5.54 1.44 -24.15
CA SER A 343 5.74 2.60 -23.28
C SER A 343 5.99 2.18 -21.82
N ASP A 344 5.22 1.21 -21.35
CA ASP A 344 5.35 0.66 -20.00
C ASP A 344 6.64 -0.17 -19.82
N ILE A 345 7.03 -0.97 -20.82
CA ILE A 345 8.33 -1.69 -20.81
C ILE A 345 9.49 -0.70 -20.73
N LEU A 346 9.50 0.33 -21.59
CA LEU A 346 10.53 1.36 -21.59
C LEU A 346 10.56 2.13 -20.27
N THR A 347 9.39 2.37 -19.68
CA THR A 347 9.27 3.00 -18.36
C THR A 347 9.87 2.10 -17.27
N ALA A 348 9.58 0.80 -17.27
CA ALA A 348 10.17 -0.16 -16.32
C ALA A 348 11.70 -0.22 -16.45
N VAL A 349 12.22 -0.32 -17.69
CA VAL A 349 13.67 -0.27 -17.95
C VAL A 349 14.30 1.03 -17.46
N ALA A 350 13.65 2.18 -17.72
CA ALA A 350 14.14 3.48 -17.28
C ALA A 350 14.09 3.63 -15.74
N ARG A 351 13.06 3.08 -15.07
CA ARG A 351 12.99 3.01 -13.60
C ARG A 351 14.15 2.19 -13.03
N GLY A 352 14.44 1.03 -13.62
CA GLY A 352 15.59 0.20 -13.26
C GLY A 352 16.91 0.96 -13.37
N LYS A 353 17.12 1.68 -14.49
CA LYS A 353 18.33 2.52 -14.70
C LYS A 353 18.41 3.73 -13.75
N ARG A 354 17.28 4.38 -13.42
CA ARG A 354 17.24 5.52 -12.48
C ARG A 354 17.63 5.14 -11.05
N SER A 355 17.49 3.87 -10.65
CA SER A 355 18.01 3.39 -9.36
C SER A 355 19.55 3.44 -9.24
N ILE A 356 20.27 3.58 -10.37
CA ILE A 356 21.73 3.58 -10.47
C ILE A 356 22.32 5.01 -10.57
N SER A 357 21.53 6.00 -10.99
CA SER A 357 21.97 7.41 -11.19
C SER A 357 21.15 8.41 -10.36
N LYS A 358 21.81 9.24 -9.55
CA LYS A 358 21.16 10.19 -8.63
C LYS A 358 20.26 11.24 -9.31
N SER A 359 19.18 11.55 -8.57
CA SER A 359 18.31 12.74 -8.55
C SER A 359 17.60 13.14 -9.84
N ALA A 360 16.28 12.97 -9.85
CA ALA A 360 15.33 13.65 -10.74
C ALA A 360 14.09 14.09 -9.91
N PRO A 361 13.36 15.12 -10.36
CA PRO A 361 12.48 15.96 -9.53
C PRO A 361 11.23 15.22 -9.03
N GLU A 362 10.67 15.72 -7.92
CA GLU A 362 9.57 15.17 -7.11
C GLU A 362 8.20 15.01 -7.80
N ASP A 363 8.07 15.25 -9.11
CA ASP A 363 6.75 15.36 -9.78
C ASP A 363 6.63 14.56 -11.10
N ASP A 364 7.49 13.55 -11.28
CA ASP A 364 7.49 12.75 -12.52
C ASP A 364 6.45 11.62 -12.42
N LEU A 365 5.15 11.96 -12.54
CA LEU A 365 4.02 11.00 -12.64
C LEU A 365 4.32 9.84 -13.62
N LYS A 366 5.17 10.11 -14.62
CA LYS A 366 5.66 9.15 -15.62
C LYS A 366 6.45 7.98 -15.03
N PHE A 367 6.94 8.04 -13.79
CA PHE A 367 7.73 6.96 -13.18
C PHE A 367 7.11 6.43 -11.89
N MET A 368 6.06 7.06 -11.35
CA MET A 368 5.33 6.57 -10.17
C MET A 368 4.78 5.17 -10.38
N ARG A 369 4.81 4.35 -9.33
CA ARG A 369 4.31 2.97 -9.33
C ARG A 369 2.79 2.94 -9.34
N VAL A 370 2.19 1.84 -9.82
CA VAL A 370 0.72 1.72 -9.90
C VAL A 370 0.06 1.88 -8.53
N GLY A 371 0.66 1.33 -7.48
CA GLY A 371 0.15 1.49 -6.10
C GLY A 371 0.13 2.96 -5.63
N GLU A 372 1.10 3.77 -6.06
CA GLU A 372 1.15 5.21 -5.76
C GLU A 372 0.08 5.96 -6.55
N LEU A 373 -0.02 5.69 -7.86
CA LEU A 373 -1.03 6.29 -8.74
C LEU A 373 -2.46 6.04 -8.22
N ARG A 374 -2.78 4.80 -7.86
CA ARG A 374 -4.08 4.44 -7.27
C ARG A 374 -4.36 5.19 -5.97
N LYS A 375 -3.35 5.34 -5.11
CA LYS A 375 -3.48 6.10 -3.86
C LYS A 375 -3.76 7.58 -4.12
N HIS A 376 -3.07 8.19 -5.09
CA HIS A 376 -3.32 9.58 -5.48
C HIS A 376 -4.74 9.77 -6.06
N LEU A 377 -5.19 8.86 -6.93
CA LEU A 377 -6.55 8.88 -7.49
C LEU A 377 -7.62 8.69 -6.42
N HIS A 378 -7.42 7.73 -5.51
CA HIS A 378 -8.34 7.48 -4.39
C HIS A 378 -8.50 8.72 -3.49
N ASN A 379 -7.39 9.39 -3.15
CA ASN A 379 -7.43 10.62 -2.35
C ASN A 379 -8.18 11.76 -3.05
N LYS A 380 -8.23 11.77 -4.39
CA LYS A 380 -9.00 12.73 -5.19
C LYS A 380 -10.43 12.27 -5.50
N GLY A 381 -10.84 11.08 -5.05
CA GLY A 381 -12.16 10.50 -5.36
C GLY A 381 -12.34 10.12 -6.83
N LEU A 382 -11.24 9.90 -7.56
CA LEU A 382 -11.24 9.52 -8.98
C LEU A 382 -11.25 8.00 -9.15
N CYS A 383 -11.62 7.53 -10.36
CA CYS A 383 -11.57 6.12 -10.69
C CYS A 383 -10.14 5.57 -10.55
N ILE A 384 -10.00 4.44 -9.85
CA ILE A 384 -8.72 3.75 -9.59
C ILE A 384 -8.53 2.50 -10.46
N ASP A 385 -9.52 2.16 -11.30
CA ASP A 385 -9.44 1.09 -12.30
C ASP A 385 -8.93 1.63 -13.64
N GLY A 386 -8.34 0.75 -14.45
CA GLY A 386 -7.83 1.06 -15.77
C GLY A 386 -6.31 0.90 -15.90
N SER A 387 -5.82 1.17 -17.11
CA SER A 387 -4.40 1.15 -17.44
C SER A 387 -3.61 2.19 -16.65
N ARG A 388 -2.29 1.99 -16.61
CA ARG A 388 -1.38 2.96 -16.02
C ARG A 388 -1.44 4.32 -16.73
N GLU A 389 -1.58 4.35 -18.04
CA GLU A 389 -1.66 5.59 -18.82
C GLU A 389 -2.94 6.37 -18.52
N THR A 390 -4.08 5.67 -18.40
CA THR A 390 -5.35 6.28 -18.01
C THR A 390 -5.28 6.89 -16.62
N MET A 391 -4.61 6.23 -15.67
CA MET A 391 -4.41 6.78 -14.32
C MET A 391 -3.59 8.06 -14.34
N ILE A 392 -2.52 8.12 -15.16
CA ILE A 392 -1.68 9.31 -15.30
C ILE A 392 -2.45 10.44 -15.99
N ALA A 393 -3.22 10.13 -17.04
CA ALA A 393 -4.06 11.10 -17.74
C ALA A 393 -5.07 11.76 -16.79
N LEU A 394 -5.81 10.95 -16.03
CA LEU A 394 -6.76 11.43 -15.02
C LEU A 394 -6.11 12.33 -13.97
N LEU A 395 -4.90 12.00 -13.52
CA LEU A 395 -4.18 12.83 -12.56
C LEU A 395 -3.73 14.16 -13.16
N ARG A 396 -3.30 14.19 -14.44
CA ARG A 396 -2.88 15.40 -15.16
C ARG A 396 -4.04 16.34 -15.45
N GLU A 397 -5.16 15.80 -15.92
CA GLU A 397 -6.38 16.59 -16.15
C GLU A 397 -6.87 17.24 -14.85
N ASN A 398 -6.84 16.50 -13.75
CA ASN A 398 -7.26 16.98 -12.43
C ASN A 398 -6.16 17.68 -11.63
N SER A 399 -4.97 17.89 -12.20
CA SER A 399 -3.97 18.84 -11.67
C SER A 399 -4.05 20.18 -12.40
N ALA A 400 -4.35 20.17 -13.70
CA ALA A 400 -4.49 21.39 -14.50
C ALA A 400 -5.73 22.22 -14.11
N SER A 401 -6.83 21.57 -13.73
CA SER A 401 -8.07 22.25 -13.30
C SER A 401 -7.98 22.95 -11.94
N GLY A 402 -6.98 22.62 -11.12
CA GLY A 402 -6.73 23.26 -9.83
C GLY A 402 -6.05 24.63 -9.94
N GLU A 403 -5.43 24.96 -11.07
CA GLU A 403 -4.70 26.22 -11.26
C GLU A 403 -5.57 27.35 -11.83
N THR A 404 -6.70 27.02 -12.48
CA THR A 404 -7.61 28.02 -13.07
C THR A 404 -8.59 28.63 -12.07
N GLY A 405 -8.84 27.99 -10.92
CA GLY A 405 -9.77 28.48 -9.90
C GLY A 405 -9.23 29.59 -8.98
N ALA A 406 -7.94 29.92 -9.05
CA ALA A 406 -7.30 30.90 -8.16
C ALA A 406 -7.14 32.31 -8.77
N LYS A 407 -7.68 32.56 -9.98
CA LYS A 407 -7.56 33.86 -10.66
C LYS A 407 -8.85 34.65 -10.84
N GLU A 408 -10.00 34.12 -10.41
CA GLU A 408 -11.29 34.82 -10.48
C GLU A 408 -11.86 35.15 -9.09
N THR A 409 -11.04 35.73 -8.23
CA THR A 409 -11.52 36.64 -7.18
C THR A 409 -10.41 37.63 -6.86
N SER A 410 -10.41 38.77 -7.53
CA SER A 410 -9.71 39.99 -7.11
C SER A 410 -10.63 41.18 -7.35
#